data_AF-A0A2E7QAX1-F1
#
_entry.id   AF-A0A2E7QAX1-F1
#
_cell.length_a   1.000
_cell.length_b   1.000
_cell.length_c   1.000
_cell.angle_alpha   90.00
_cell.angle_beta   90.00
_cell.angle_gamma   90.00
#
_symmetry.space_group_name_H-M   'P 1'
#
loop_
_entity.id
_entity.type
_entity.pdbx_description
1 polymer ?
#
loop_
_entity_poly.entity_id
_entity_poly.type
_entity_poly.pdbx_seq_one_letter_code
_entity_poly.pdbx_strand_id
1 'polypeptide(L)' 'MHPSLTNTKQAVFWVDQLTHASEERPSLVQNETADLVVIGGGFTGLWTALIASETNPGRKIVL' A
#
# COMPACT_ATOMS: atom_id res chain seq x y z
N MET A 1 -13.65 -7.63 -28.26
CA MET A 1 -13.27 -6.57 -27.28
C MET A 1 -13.81 -5.24 -27.84
N HIS A 2 -14.51 -4.43 -27.04
CA HIS A 2 -15.08 -3.16 -27.52
C HIS A 2 -13.94 -2.21 -27.94
N PRO A 3 -14.06 -1.41 -29.03
CA PRO A 3 -12.98 -0.54 -29.50
C PRO A 3 -12.43 0.43 -28.44
N SER A 4 -13.26 0.80 -27.47
CA SER A 4 -12.86 1.67 -26.34
C SER A 4 -11.84 1.03 -25.39
N LEU A 5 -11.62 -0.28 -25.46
CA LEU A 5 -10.73 -1.01 -24.55
C LEU A 5 -9.41 -1.42 -25.22
N THR A 6 -9.20 -1.11 -26.50
CA THR A 6 -8.04 -1.59 -27.28
C THR A 6 -6.68 -1.23 -26.67
N ASN A 7 -6.59 -0.10 -25.96
CA ASN A 7 -5.36 0.35 -25.30
C ASN A 7 -5.35 0.13 -23.79
N THR A 8 -6.26 -0.70 -23.26
CA THR A 8 -6.27 -1.03 -21.83
C THR A 8 -5.36 -2.21 -21.54
N LYS A 9 -4.78 -2.20 -20.34
CA LYS A 9 -3.98 -3.30 -19.83
C LYS A 9 -4.65 -3.88 -18.59
N GLN A 10 -4.73 -5.20 -18.51
CA GLN A 10 -5.20 -5.89 -17.32
C GLN A 10 -4.05 -5.99 -16.30
N ALA A 11 -3.79 -4.90 -15.58
CA ALA A 11 -2.73 -4.81 -14.58
C ALA A 11 -3.17 -3.96 -13.37
N VAL A 12 -2.49 -4.15 -12.24
CA VAL A 12 -2.69 -3.31 -11.05
C VAL A 12 -1.96 -1.99 -11.27
N PHE A 13 -2.71 -0.91 -11.44
CA PHE A 13 -2.20 0.43 -11.77
C PHE A 13 -1.00 0.85 -10.91
N TRP A 14 -1.07 0.67 -9.58
CA TRP A 14 -0.01 1.05 -8.65
C TRP A 14 1.31 0.31 -8.90
N VAL A 15 1.26 -1.01 -9.13
CA VAL A 15 2.46 -1.83 -9.38
C VAL A 15 3.00 -1.58 -10.80
N ASP A 16 2.10 -1.36 -11.75
CA ASP A 16 2.45 -1.14 -13.16
C ASP A 16 3.21 0.18 -13.39
N GLN A 17 3.03 1.15 -12.48
CA GLN A 17 3.75 2.43 -12.51
C GLN A 17 5.11 2.40 -11.82
N LEU A 18 5.45 1.34 -11.09
CA LEU A 18 6.74 1.27 -10.43
C LEU A 18 7.83 1.06 -11.49
N THR A 19 8.83 1.97 -11.51
CA THR A 19 9.99 1.86 -12.42
C THR A 19 10.90 0.69 -12.07
N HIS A 20 10.80 0.18 -10.83
CA HIS A 20 11.49 -1.00 -10.34
C HIS A 20 10.56 -1.79 -9.43
N ALA A 21 10.74 -3.11 -9.36
CA ALA A 21 10.05 -3.93 -8.37
C ALA A 21 10.32 -3.35 -6.96
N SER A 22 9.30 -3.30 -6.11
CA SER A 22 9.50 -2.93 -4.71
C SER A 22 10.56 -3.85 -4.11
N GLU A 23 11.57 -3.28 -3.46
CA GLU A 23 12.53 -4.08 -2.72
C GLU A 23 11.78 -4.92 -1.69
N GLU A 24 12.12 -6.22 -1.61
CA GLU A 24 11.59 -7.09 -0.58
C GLU A 24 12.02 -6.54 0.78
N ARG A 25 11.03 -6.26 1.64
CA ARG A 25 11.31 -5.89 3.02
C ARG A 25 11.48 -7.16 3.85
N PRO A 26 12.45 -7.16 4.78
CA PRO A 26 12.59 -8.30 5.69
C PRO A 26 11.30 -8.50 6.49
N SER A 27 10.96 -9.75 6.73
CA SER A 27 9.84 -10.10 7.61
C SER A 27 10.04 -9.49 8.99
N LEU A 28 8.94 -9.06 9.61
CA LEU A 28 8.95 -8.62 11.00
C LEU A 28 9.24 -9.84 11.90
N VAL A 29 10.39 -9.83 12.57
CA VAL A 29 10.85 -10.94 13.43
C VAL A 29 10.60 -10.71 14.92
N GLN A 30 10.09 -9.54 15.29
CA GLN A 30 9.83 -9.14 16.67
C GLN A 30 8.37 -8.79 16.88
N ASN A 31 7.92 -8.90 18.13
CA ASN A 31 6.59 -8.43 18.49
C ASN A 31 6.56 -6.90 18.47
N GLU A 32 5.54 -6.34 17.83
CA GLU A 32 5.26 -4.91 17.81
C GLU A 32 3.86 -4.65 18.35
N THR A 33 3.73 -3.69 19.26
CA THR A 33 2.43 -3.16 19.67
C THR A 33 2.09 -1.98 18.78
N ALA A 34 0.87 -1.92 18.25
CA ALA A 34 0.39 -0.80 17.46
C ALA A 34 -1.05 -0.47 17.84
N ASP A 35 -1.44 0.78 17.65
CA ASP A 35 -2.84 1.19 17.75
C ASP A 35 -3.63 0.79 16.49
N LEU A 36 -2.93 0.69 15.35
CA LEU A 36 -3.47 0.24 14.07
C LEU A 36 -2.42 -0.55 13.28
N VAL A 37 -2.82 -1.72 12.79
CA VAL A 37 -2.03 -2.53 11.85
C VAL A 37 -2.73 -2.51 10.49
N VAL A 38 -2.01 -2.15 9.44
CA VAL A 38 -2.49 -2.15 8.06
C VAL A 38 -1.79 -3.26 7.29
N ILE A 39 -2.55 -4.25 6.80
CA ILE A 39 -1.97 -5.36 6.03
C ILE A 39 -1.83 -4.95 4.57
N GLY A 40 -0.59 -4.70 4.15
CA GLY A 40 -0.20 -4.44 2.76
C GLY A 40 0.17 -2.98 2.49
N GLY A 41 1.42 -2.74 2.11
CA GLY A 41 1.97 -1.41 1.78
C GLY A 41 1.71 -0.91 0.36
N GLY A 42 0.57 -1.28 -0.24
CA GLY A 42 0.14 -0.75 -1.53
C GLY A 42 -0.57 0.60 -1.41
N PHE A 43 -1.06 1.15 -2.53
CA PHE A 43 -1.77 2.44 -2.57
C PHE A 43 -2.83 2.60 -1.47
N THR A 44 -3.77 1.65 -1.38
CA THR A 44 -4.86 1.70 -0.39
C THR A 44 -4.35 1.63 1.04
N GLY A 45 -3.34 0.80 1.32
CA GLY A 45 -2.79 0.65 2.66
C GLY A 45 -2.04 1.91 3.11
N LEU A 46 -1.21 2.48 2.23
CA LEU A 46 -0.50 3.73 2.50
C LEU A 46 -1.49 4.91 2.67
N TRP A 47 -2.53 4.99 1.85
CA TRP A 47 -3.54 6.03 1.97
C TRP A 47 -4.34 5.90 3.27
N THR A 48 -4.63 4.66 3.69
CA THR A 48 -5.26 4.38 4.99
C THR A 48 -4.36 4.84 6.14
N ALA A 49 -3.06 4.52 6.09
CA ALA A 49 -2.10 4.93 7.12
C ALA A 49 -1.96 6.47 7.18
N LEU A 50 -1.91 7.14 6.03
CA LEU A 50 -1.84 8.59 5.92
C LEU A 50 -3.04 9.24 6.63
N ILE A 51 -4.26 8.90 6.21
CA ILE A 51 -5.49 9.47 6.80
C ILE A 51 -5.57 9.18 8.30
N ALA A 52 -5.20 7.96 8.73
CA ALA A 52 -5.19 7.59 10.14
C ALA A 52 -4.21 8.43 10.97
N SER A 53 -3.04 8.76 10.40
CA SER A 53 -2.04 9.63 11.03
C SER A 53 -2.49 11.09 11.08
N GLU A 54 -3.16 11.60 10.04
CA GLU A 54 -3.68 12.96 10.02
C GLU A 54 -4.82 13.15 11.02
N THR A 55 -5.66 12.12 11.17
CA THR A 55 -6.81 12.15 12.10
C THR A 55 -6.36 12.02 13.55
N ASN A 56 -5.28 11.28 13.82
CA ASN A 56 -4.68 11.16 15.15
C ASN A 56 -3.15 11.09 15.04
N PRO A 57 -2.45 12.24 15.14
CA PRO A 57 -1.00 12.32 14.97
C PRO A 57 -0.18 11.48 15.96
N GLY A 58 -0.77 11.12 17.12
CA GLY A 58 -0.11 10.29 18.12
C GLY A 58 -0.27 8.79 17.90
N ARG A 59 -1.04 8.35 16.89
CA ARG A 59 -1.35 6.93 16.67
C ARG A 59 -0.13 6.17 16.18
N LYS A 60 0.25 5.09 16.87
CA LYS A 60 1.28 4.15 16.40
C LYS A 60 0.68 3.24 15.32
N ILE A 61 1.09 3.45 14.07
CA ILE A 61 0.62 2.70 12.89
C ILE A 61 1.75 1.79 12.39
N VAL A 62 1.44 0.52 12.09
CA VAL A 62 2.36 -0.47 11.51
C VAL A 62 1.79 -1.00 10.18
N LEU A 63 2.68 -1.21 9.19
CA LEU A 63 2.40 -1.68 7.82
C LEU A 63 3.15 -2.98 7.52
#